data_AF-A0A1F3MD37-F1
#
_entry.id   AF-A0A1F3MD37-F1
#
_cell.length_a   1.000
_cell.length_b   1.000
_cell.length_c   1.000
_cell.angle_alpha   90.00
_cell.angle_beta   90.00
_cell.angle_gamma   90.00
#
_symmetry.space_group_name_H-M   'P 1'
#
loop_
_entity.id
_entity.type
_entity.pdbx_description
1 polymer ?
#
loop_
_entity_poly.entity_id
_entity_poly.type
_entity_poly.pdbx_seq_one_letter_code
_entity_poly.pdbx_strand_id
1 'polypeptide(L)'
;MMLFKNKSTRALVIIISALVLFTLLIAHFVYKNINESVDPRIVKARSLYEGYNELAQRNAIDSIYLLMDEIEVIYNSFDHYRNSYEVGVLYNNRAATYLTVALFTDSTLMSKKMKDSLVNLSEIAARKSIQIYEDWLSKYQDKSFEEIDQIASADFYIGLEMYNKEQQSRFFKRRIKEIETAQSETRRRLSVSYTNLGMVYRHRLDYEAAAKCYKKAIHLWDKNLTAENNLNILFNKPVRERNFIQKMFPSTRK
;
A
#
# COMPACT_ATOMS: atom_id res chain seq x y z
N MET A 1 45.35 -6.82 15.58
CA MET A 1 45.21 -5.47 16.20
C MET A 1 46.31 -4.52 15.68
N MET A 2 46.37 -4.27 14.36
CA MET A 2 47.36 -3.34 13.73
C MET A 2 46.76 -1.99 13.30
N LEU A 3 45.43 -1.85 13.31
CA LEU A 3 44.69 -0.65 12.88
C LEU A 3 45.01 0.61 13.71
N PHE A 4 45.55 0.46 14.92
CA PHE A 4 45.84 1.58 15.83
C PHE A 4 47.31 2.00 15.89
N LYS A 5 48.22 1.36 15.14
CA LYS A 5 49.65 1.75 15.12
C LYS A 5 49.91 3.02 14.30
N ASN A 6 49.12 3.26 13.25
CA ASN A 6 49.30 4.40 12.36
C ASN A 6 48.40 5.57 12.80
N LYS A 7 49.01 6.72 13.14
CA LYS A 7 48.33 7.95 13.59
C LYS A 7 47.29 8.42 12.56
N SER A 8 47.59 8.32 11.27
CA SER A 8 46.69 8.72 10.18
C SER A 8 45.50 7.78 10.05
N THR A 9 45.71 6.46 10.16
CA THR A 9 44.63 5.47 10.16
C THR A 9 43.71 5.65 11.37
N ARG A 10 44.27 5.90 12.56
CA ARG A 10 43.48 6.16 13.77
C ARG A 10 42.65 7.45 13.64
N ALA A 11 43.24 8.52 13.12
CA ALA A 11 42.52 9.77 12.88
C ALA A 11 41.37 9.57 11.87
N LEU A 12 41.62 8.85 10.78
CA LEU A 12 40.60 8.52 9.78
C LEU A 12 39.44 7.72 10.40
N VAL A 13 39.73 6.68 11.19
CA VAL A 13 38.70 5.87 11.87
C VAL A 13 37.87 6.72 12.83
N ILE A 14 38.49 7.63 13.58
CA ILE A 14 37.78 8.54 14.49
C ILE A 14 36.86 9.48 13.69
N ILE A 15 37.36 10.06 12.59
CA ILE A 15 36.57 10.96 11.74
C ILE A 15 35.37 10.23 11.13
N ILE A 16 35.58 9.03 10.56
CA ILE A 16 34.50 8.22 9.99
C ILE A 16 33.49 7.85 11.07
N SER A 17 33.95 7.41 12.24
CA SER A 17 33.05 7.03 13.35
C SER A 17 32.24 8.22 13.85
N ALA A 18 32.86 9.40 13.97
CA ALA A 18 32.18 10.63 14.33
C ALA A 18 31.14 11.04 13.27
N LEU A 19 31.47 10.90 11.99
CA LEU A 19 30.55 11.20 10.89
C LEU A 19 29.37 10.24 10.85
N VAL A 20 29.59 8.94 11.11
CA VAL A 20 28.52 7.94 11.23
C VAL A 20 27.63 8.23 12.44
N LEU A 21 28.21 8.55 13.60
CA LEU A 21 27.41 8.92 14.79
C LEU A 21 26.59 10.19 14.54
N PHE A 22 27.17 11.17 13.87
CA PHE A 22 26.49 12.41 13.51
C PHE A 22 25.34 12.17 12.53
N THR A 23 25.53 11.35 11.50
CA THR A 23 24.45 11.00 10.57
C THR A 23 23.34 10.21 11.24
N LEU A 24 23.67 9.28 12.15
CA LEU A 24 22.70 8.55 12.96
C LEU A 24 21.90 9.48 13.89
N LEU A 25 22.55 10.48 14.51
CA LEU A 25 21.88 11.47 15.34
C LEU A 25 20.92 12.32 14.51
N ILE A 26 21.36 12.85 13.37
CA ILE A 26 20.49 13.59 12.45
C ILE A 26 19.30 12.73 12.04
N ALA A 27 19.55 11.48 11.62
CA ALA A 27 18.50 10.56 11.24
C ALA A 27 17.51 10.34 12.40
N HIS A 28 17.99 10.11 13.62
CA HIS A 28 17.14 9.94 14.79
C HIS A 28 16.20 11.14 15.00
N PHE A 29 16.71 12.37 14.96
CA PHE A 29 15.86 13.57 15.12
C PHE A 29 14.87 13.75 13.97
N VAL A 30 15.30 13.49 12.72
CA VAL A 30 14.43 13.59 11.54
C VAL A 30 13.30 12.56 11.61
N TYR A 31 13.60 11.29 11.86
CA TYR A 31 12.60 10.23 11.96
C TYR A 31 11.67 10.42 13.16
N LYS A 32 12.20 10.87 14.30
CA LYS A 32 11.39 11.23 15.47
C LYS A 32 10.37 12.32 15.11
N ASN A 33 10.83 13.41 14.50
CA ASN A 33 9.94 14.50 14.09
C ASN A 33 8.91 14.08 13.03
N ILE A 34 9.30 13.20 12.09
CA ILE A 34 8.36 12.62 11.12
C ILE A 34 7.29 11.79 11.84
N ASN A 35 7.69 10.91 12.76
CA ASN A 35 6.77 10.04 13.49
C ASN A 35 5.82 10.86 14.39
N GLU A 36 6.34 11.88 15.06
CA GLU A 36 5.55 12.82 15.87
C GLU A 36 4.61 13.72 15.03
N SER A 37 4.82 13.81 13.71
CA SER A 37 3.92 14.54 12.80
C SER A 37 2.80 13.68 12.22
N VAL A 38 2.80 12.37 12.47
CA VAL A 38 1.72 11.48 12.02
C VAL A 38 0.45 11.78 12.80
N ASP A 39 -0.69 11.78 12.11
CA ASP A 39 -1.99 11.91 12.74
C ASP A 39 -2.18 10.83 13.83
N PRO A 40 -2.36 11.23 15.10
CA PRO A 40 -2.40 10.31 16.24
C PRO A 40 -3.54 9.28 16.13
N ARG A 41 -4.63 9.62 15.44
CA ARG A 41 -5.81 8.76 15.26
C ARG A 41 -5.49 7.46 14.53
N ILE A 42 -4.49 7.47 13.64
CA ILE A 42 -4.14 6.34 12.77
C ILE A 42 -2.77 5.72 13.07
N VAL A 43 -2.05 6.18 14.11
CA VAL A 43 -0.73 5.64 14.47
C VAL A 43 -0.80 4.13 14.73
N LYS A 44 -1.84 3.68 15.44
CA LYS A 44 -2.06 2.26 15.71
C LYS A 44 -2.27 1.45 14.42
N ALA A 45 -3.09 1.94 13.48
CA ALA A 45 -3.30 1.29 12.19
C ALA A 45 -2.01 1.17 11.37
N ARG A 46 -1.14 2.19 11.43
CA ARG A 46 0.17 2.15 10.77
C ARG A 46 1.11 1.14 11.39
N SER A 47 1.18 1.09 12.72
CA SER A 47 1.99 0.11 13.45
C SER A 47 1.54 -1.31 13.15
N LEU A 48 0.22 -1.57 13.09
CA LEU A 48 -0.32 -2.86 12.65
C LEU A 48 0.15 -3.20 11.22
N TYR A 49 0.06 -2.25 10.28
CA TYR A 49 0.53 -2.48 8.91
C TYR A 49 2.02 -2.84 8.79
N GLU A 50 2.88 -2.37 9.68
CA GLU A 50 4.30 -2.74 9.68
C GLU A 50 4.49 -4.26 9.92
N GLY A 51 3.64 -4.87 10.74
CA GLY A 51 3.63 -6.31 11.00
C GLY A 51 3.08 -7.16 9.85
N TYR A 52 2.35 -6.57 8.89
CA TYR A 52 1.72 -7.30 7.78
C TYR A 52 2.73 -8.12 6.97
N ASN A 53 3.88 -7.53 6.62
CA ASN A 53 4.87 -8.20 5.77
C ASN A 53 5.47 -9.44 6.44
N GLU A 54 5.70 -9.37 7.76
CA GLU A 54 6.21 -10.50 8.53
C GLU A 54 5.18 -11.63 8.60
N LEU A 55 3.91 -11.30 8.85
CA LEU A 55 2.83 -12.29 8.86
C LEU A 55 2.66 -12.93 7.47
N ALA A 56 2.75 -12.14 6.40
CA ALA A 56 2.69 -12.63 5.03
C ALA A 56 3.84 -13.59 4.71
N GLN A 57 5.07 -13.27 5.13
CA GLN A 57 6.24 -14.16 4.98
C GLN A 57 6.07 -15.48 5.74
N ARG A 58 5.46 -15.44 6.92
CA ARG A 58 5.18 -16.62 7.75
C ARG A 58 3.92 -17.38 7.33
N ASN A 59 3.21 -16.90 6.30
CA ASN A 59 1.92 -17.44 5.86
C ASN A 59 0.87 -17.53 7.00
N ALA A 60 0.91 -16.57 7.93
CA ALA A 60 0.01 -16.50 9.08
C ALA A 60 -1.34 -15.84 8.70
N ILE A 61 -2.11 -16.52 7.86
CA ILE A 61 -3.31 -15.99 7.19
C ILE A 61 -4.38 -15.52 8.20
N ASP A 62 -4.65 -16.28 9.26
CA ASP A 62 -5.66 -15.89 10.25
C ASP A 62 -5.27 -14.59 10.97
N SER A 63 -3.99 -14.46 11.32
CA SER A 63 -3.44 -13.23 11.90
C SER A 63 -3.53 -12.05 10.93
N ILE A 64 -3.36 -12.28 9.62
CA ILE A 64 -3.53 -11.24 8.60
C ILE A 64 -4.98 -10.76 8.57
N TYR A 65 -5.98 -11.66 8.62
CA TYR A 65 -7.38 -11.24 8.63
C TYR A 65 -7.73 -10.41 9.87
N LEU A 66 -7.35 -10.87 11.07
CA LEU A 66 -7.57 -10.14 12.31
C LEU A 66 -6.91 -8.76 12.28
N LEU A 67 -5.67 -8.69 11.79
CA LEU A 67 -4.93 -7.45 11.66
C LEU A 67 -5.65 -6.46 10.71
N MET A 68 -6.17 -6.97 9.59
CA MET A 68 -6.88 -6.14 8.62
C MET A 68 -8.22 -5.63 9.14
N ASP A 69 -8.94 -6.44 9.91
CA ASP A 69 -10.19 -6.05 10.54
C ASP A 69 -9.97 -4.99 11.62
N GLU A 70 -8.90 -5.11 12.41
CA GLU A 70 -8.52 -4.09 13.39
C GLU A 70 -8.14 -2.76 12.72
N ILE A 71 -7.36 -2.80 11.64
CA ILE A 71 -7.02 -1.61 10.85
C ILE A 71 -8.27 -0.96 10.26
N GLU A 72 -9.21 -1.76 9.75
CA GLU A 72 -10.47 -1.27 9.20
C GLU A 72 -11.28 -0.53 10.25
N VAL A 73 -11.42 -1.10 11.46
CA VAL A 73 -12.14 -0.47 12.57
C VAL A 73 -11.53 0.89 12.92
N ILE A 74 -10.20 0.99 12.94
CA ILE A 74 -9.49 2.25 13.23
C ILE A 74 -9.76 3.30 12.14
N TYR A 75 -9.73 2.94 10.85
CA TYR A 75 -10.01 3.94 9.80
C TYR A 75 -11.49 4.34 9.75
N ASN A 76 -12.40 3.39 9.98
CA ASN A 76 -13.83 3.65 9.89
C ASN A 76 -14.38 4.50 11.05
N SER A 77 -13.66 4.58 12.17
CA SER A 77 -14.02 5.43 13.31
C SER A 77 -13.81 6.93 13.04
N PHE A 78 -13.11 7.29 11.96
CA PHE A 78 -12.85 8.69 11.59
C PHE A 78 -13.33 8.97 10.17
N ASP A 79 -14.31 9.86 10.01
CA ASP A 79 -14.91 10.18 8.72
C ASP A 79 -13.87 10.63 7.67
N HIS A 80 -12.86 11.40 8.11
CA HIS A 80 -11.73 11.84 7.28
C HIS A 80 -10.97 10.67 6.61
N TYR A 81 -10.97 9.49 7.23
CA TYR A 81 -10.24 8.31 6.78
C TYR A 81 -11.11 7.23 6.15
N ARG A 82 -12.42 7.17 6.43
CA ARG A 82 -13.32 6.07 5.99
C ARG A 82 -13.24 5.73 4.49
N ASN A 83 -13.04 6.74 3.64
CA ASN A 83 -12.91 6.59 2.18
C ASN A 83 -11.54 7.05 1.66
N SER A 84 -10.49 6.87 2.46
CA SER A 84 -9.15 7.31 2.09
C SER A 84 -8.40 6.30 1.22
N TYR A 85 -7.29 6.76 0.64
CA TYR A 85 -6.36 5.90 -0.10
C TYR A 85 -5.91 4.68 0.71
N GLU A 86 -5.68 4.84 2.02
CA GLU A 86 -5.26 3.78 2.93
C GLU A 86 -6.30 2.66 3.04
N VAL A 87 -7.59 3.01 3.12
CA VAL A 87 -8.69 2.02 3.13
C VAL A 87 -8.78 1.29 1.79
N GLY A 88 -8.55 1.98 0.67
CA GLY A 88 -8.38 1.34 -0.63
C GLY A 88 -7.23 0.31 -0.61
N VAL A 89 -6.09 0.65 -0.02
CA VAL A 89 -4.94 -0.28 0.12
C VAL A 89 -5.32 -1.50 0.95
N LEU A 90 -6.07 -1.30 2.04
CA LEU A 90 -6.57 -2.37 2.90
C LEU A 90 -7.41 -3.38 2.11
N TYR A 91 -8.44 -2.90 1.41
CA TYR A 91 -9.33 -3.78 0.65
C TYR A 91 -8.64 -4.44 -0.55
N ASN A 92 -7.70 -3.76 -1.20
CA ASN A 92 -6.88 -4.34 -2.26
C ASN A 92 -6.04 -5.51 -1.74
N ASN A 93 -5.35 -5.31 -0.61
CA ASN A 93 -4.58 -6.37 0.04
C ASN A 93 -5.51 -7.52 0.46
N ARG A 94 -6.74 -7.21 0.90
CA ARG A 94 -7.69 -8.22 1.38
C ARG A 94 -8.12 -9.13 0.24
N ALA A 95 -8.42 -8.53 -0.91
CA ALA A 95 -8.70 -9.26 -2.13
C ALA A 95 -7.53 -10.16 -2.56
N ALA A 96 -6.30 -9.65 -2.50
CA ALA A 96 -5.10 -10.41 -2.84
C ALA A 96 -4.86 -11.59 -1.87
N THR A 97 -5.06 -11.39 -0.57
CA THR A 97 -4.93 -12.45 0.45
C THR A 97 -5.94 -13.57 0.19
N TYR A 98 -7.23 -13.23 0.00
CA TYR A 98 -8.25 -14.23 -0.31
C TYR A 98 -7.95 -15.01 -1.59
N LEU A 99 -7.50 -14.34 -2.66
CA LEU A 99 -7.10 -15.01 -3.91
C LEU A 99 -5.90 -15.93 -3.70
N THR A 100 -4.92 -15.48 -2.92
CA THR A 100 -3.71 -16.27 -2.65
C THR A 100 -4.08 -17.59 -1.99
N VAL A 101 -4.93 -17.53 -0.96
CA VAL A 101 -5.41 -18.71 -0.24
C VAL A 101 -6.27 -19.60 -1.14
N ALA A 102 -7.22 -19.02 -1.88
CA ALA A 102 -8.12 -19.80 -2.74
C ALA A 102 -7.38 -20.54 -3.87
N LEU A 103 -6.36 -19.91 -4.46
CA LEU A 103 -5.69 -20.41 -5.67
C LEU A 103 -4.46 -21.27 -5.37
N PHE A 104 -3.75 -21.02 -4.27
CA PHE A 104 -2.46 -21.65 -4.00
C PHE A 104 -2.46 -22.58 -2.78
N THR A 105 -3.52 -22.61 -1.96
CA THR A 105 -3.66 -23.65 -0.94
C THR A 105 -4.03 -25.00 -1.56
N ASP A 106 -3.37 -26.06 -1.09
CA ASP A 106 -3.56 -27.44 -1.55
C ASP A 106 -5.05 -27.83 -1.57
N SER A 107 -5.50 -28.39 -2.69
CA SER A 107 -6.86 -28.92 -2.88
C SER A 107 -7.24 -30.02 -1.88
N THR A 108 -6.28 -30.77 -1.35
CA THR A 108 -6.53 -31.79 -0.32
C THR A 108 -6.90 -31.17 1.03
N LEU A 109 -6.45 -29.94 1.28
CA LEU A 109 -6.69 -29.19 2.51
C LEU A 109 -7.93 -28.30 2.43
N MET A 110 -8.47 -28.06 1.23
CA MET A 110 -9.53 -27.07 1.02
C MET A 110 -10.62 -27.55 0.07
N SER A 111 -11.84 -27.67 0.59
CA SER A 111 -13.01 -28.01 -0.20
C SER A 111 -13.31 -26.97 -1.28
N LYS A 112 -13.89 -27.40 -2.41
CA LYS A 112 -14.34 -26.50 -3.49
C LYS A 112 -15.23 -25.37 -2.96
N LYS A 113 -16.19 -25.68 -2.08
CA LYS A 113 -17.10 -24.68 -1.48
C LYS A 113 -16.34 -23.58 -0.73
N MET A 114 -15.26 -23.93 -0.03
CA MET A 114 -14.43 -22.97 0.68
C MET A 114 -13.62 -22.09 -0.27
N LYS A 115 -13.07 -22.69 -1.35
CA LYS A 115 -12.41 -21.93 -2.43
C LYS A 115 -13.36 -20.92 -3.06
N ASP A 116 -14.57 -21.35 -3.42
CA ASP A 116 -15.60 -20.48 -4.01
C ASP A 116 -15.96 -19.33 -3.05
N SER A 117 -16.07 -19.62 -1.73
CA SER A 117 -16.32 -18.60 -0.71
C SER A 117 -15.20 -17.56 -0.63
N LEU A 118 -13.94 -17.99 -0.66
CA LEU A 118 -12.78 -17.08 -0.64
C LEU A 118 -12.71 -16.23 -1.92
N VAL A 119 -13.01 -16.82 -3.08
CA VAL A 119 -13.10 -16.09 -4.35
C VAL A 119 -14.21 -15.04 -4.30
N ASN A 120 -15.36 -15.34 -3.68
CA ASN A 120 -16.44 -14.38 -3.48
C ASN A 120 -16.01 -13.23 -2.55
N LEU A 121 -15.35 -13.53 -1.43
CA LEU A 121 -14.81 -12.52 -0.52
C LEU A 121 -13.76 -11.63 -1.21
N SER A 122 -12.92 -12.23 -2.06
CA SER A 122 -11.96 -11.48 -2.88
C SER A 122 -12.65 -10.52 -3.84
N GLU A 123 -13.72 -10.96 -4.50
CA GLU A 123 -14.49 -10.09 -5.39
C GLU A 123 -15.06 -8.88 -4.65
N ILE A 124 -15.71 -9.12 -3.51
CA ILE A 124 -16.30 -8.06 -2.68
C ILE A 124 -15.22 -7.04 -2.30
N ALA A 125 -14.08 -7.52 -1.80
CA ALA A 125 -12.97 -6.66 -1.42
C ALA A 125 -12.36 -5.91 -2.62
N ALA A 126 -12.19 -6.56 -3.77
CA ALA A 126 -11.65 -5.95 -4.97
C ALA A 126 -12.57 -4.84 -5.48
N ARG A 127 -13.89 -5.08 -5.52
CA ARG A 127 -14.89 -4.07 -5.92
C ARG A 127 -14.92 -2.88 -4.95
N LYS A 128 -14.86 -3.14 -3.64
CA LYS A 128 -14.80 -2.07 -2.63
C LYS A 128 -13.54 -1.22 -2.78
N SER A 129 -12.39 -1.85 -3.01
CA SER A 129 -11.13 -1.18 -3.31
C SER A 129 -11.22 -0.31 -4.58
N ILE A 130 -11.79 -0.85 -5.66
CA ILE A 130 -12.00 -0.12 -6.92
C ILE A 130 -12.84 1.12 -6.67
N GLN A 131 -13.99 0.97 -5.99
CA GLN A 131 -14.88 2.08 -5.67
C GLN A 131 -14.14 3.16 -4.87
N ILE A 132 -13.45 2.79 -3.79
CA ILE A 132 -12.72 3.76 -2.95
C ILE A 132 -11.68 4.53 -3.77
N TYR A 133 -10.90 3.84 -4.61
CA TYR A 133 -9.89 4.51 -5.42
C TYR A 133 -10.49 5.38 -6.53
N GLU A 134 -11.60 4.99 -7.13
CA GLU A 134 -12.30 5.82 -8.13
C GLU A 134 -12.90 7.08 -7.48
N ASP A 135 -13.54 6.94 -6.32
CA ASP A 135 -14.04 8.07 -5.53
C ASP A 135 -12.89 8.98 -5.07
N TRP A 136 -11.78 8.39 -4.62
CA TRP A 136 -10.58 9.11 -4.20
C TRP A 136 -9.96 9.90 -5.36
N LEU A 137 -9.83 9.29 -6.54
CA LEU A 137 -9.35 9.99 -7.74
C LEU A 137 -10.30 11.10 -8.14
N SER A 138 -11.62 10.88 -8.11
CA SER A 138 -12.60 11.94 -8.39
C SER A 138 -12.46 13.13 -7.44
N LYS A 139 -12.05 12.89 -6.18
CA LYS A 139 -11.89 13.94 -5.16
C LYS A 139 -10.55 14.66 -5.25
N TYR A 140 -9.45 13.95 -5.50
CA TYR A 140 -8.09 14.47 -5.31
C TYR A 140 -7.22 14.45 -6.56
N GLN A 141 -7.59 13.79 -7.65
CA GLN A 141 -6.72 13.72 -8.83
C GLN A 141 -6.49 15.11 -9.43
N ASP A 142 -5.23 15.39 -9.79
CA ASP A 142 -4.78 16.63 -10.44
C ASP A 142 -5.07 17.93 -9.64
N LYS A 143 -5.41 17.80 -8.36
CA LYS A 143 -5.62 18.92 -7.44
C LYS A 143 -4.31 19.54 -6.98
N SER A 144 -4.27 20.87 -6.93
CA SER A 144 -3.15 21.61 -6.36
C SER A 144 -3.07 21.43 -4.85
N PHE A 145 -1.94 21.81 -4.25
CA PHE A 145 -1.77 21.82 -2.80
C PHE A 145 -2.88 22.61 -2.09
N GLU A 146 -3.22 23.79 -2.60
CA GLU A 146 -4.25 24.67 -2.04
C GLU A 146 -5.65 24.06 -2.14
N GLU A 147 -5.97 23.39 -3.25
CA GLU A 147 -7.25 22.69 -3.38
C GLU A 147 -7.33 21.50 -2.42
N ILE A 148 -6.25 20.72 -2.27
CA ILE A 148 -6.20 19.60 -1.32
C ILE A 148 -6.35 20.12 0.12
N ASP A 149 -5.68 21.22 0.46
CA ASP A 149 -5.79 21.88 1.76
C ASP A 149 -7.24 22.29 2.08
N GLN A 150 -7.91 22.96 1.15
CA GLN A 150 -9.32 23.34 1.29
C GLN A 150 -10.24 22.14 1.46
N ILE A 151 -10.03 21.08 0.67
CA ILE A 151 -10.85 19.87 0.73
C ILE A 151 -10.64 19.11 2.04
N ALA A 152 -9.38 18.93 2.45
CA ALA A 152 -9.02 18.11 3.61
C ALA A 152 -9.28 18.82 4.94
N SER A 153 -9.17 20.15 4.99
CA SER A 153 -9.40 20.93 6.22
C SER A 153 -10.85 20.87 6.71
N ALA A 154 -11.81 20.58 5.81
CA ALA A 154 -13.23 20.53 6.12
C ALA A 154 -13.60 19.58 7.27
N ASP A 155 -12.93 18.44 7.38
CA ASP A 155 -13.21 17.41 8.39
C ASP A 155 -11.96 16.95 9.17
N PHE A 156 -10.75 17.33 8.76
CA PHE A 156 -9.52 16.81 9.37
C PHE A 156 -9.42 17.06 10.87
N TYR A 157 -9.82 18.24 11.36
CA TYR A 157 -9.63 18.63 12.75
C TYR A 157 -10.59 17.97 13.75
N ILE A 158 -11.64 17.30 13.27
CA ILE A 158 -12.63 16.62 14.11
C ILE A 158 -11.97 15.46 14.87
N GLY A 159 -12.07 15.43 16.20
CA GLY A 159 -11.43 14.41 17.03
C GLY A 159 -9.97 14.72 17.37
N LEU A 160 -9.49 15.95 17.11
CA LEU A 160 -8.16 16.44 17.49
C LEU A 160 -8.23 17.58 18.53
N GLU A 161 -9.37 17.76 19.21
CA GLU A 161 -9.64 18.89 20.12
C GLU A 161 -8.70 18.92 21.33
N MET A 162 -8.18 17.76 21.74
CA MET A 162 -7.21 17.67 22.85
C MET A 162 -5.80 18.17 22.51
N TYR A 163 -5.50 18.39 21.22
CA TYR A 163 -4.19 18.85 20.76
C TYR A 163 -4.18 20.36 20.54
N ASN A 164 -3.04 20.99 20.82
CA ASN A 164 -2.91 22.43 20.57
C ASN A 164 -2.82 22.74 19.06
N LYS A 165 -2.99 24.02 18.69
CA LYS A 165 -3.01 24.46 17.30
C LYS A 165 -1.72 24.16 16.54
N GLU A 166 -0.57 24.21 17.21
CA GLU A 166 0.71 23.90 16.59
C GLU A 166 0.80 22.41 16.23
N GLN A 167 0.40 21.51 17.14
CA GLN A 167 0.33 20.08 16.91
C GLN A 167 -0.65 19.74 15.78
N GLN A 168 -1.87 20.29 15.83
CA GLN A 168 -2.88 20.12 14.78
C GLN A 168 -2.33 20.56 13.40
N SER A 169 -1.62 21.70 13.35
CA SER A 169 -0.98 22.17 12.12
C SER A 169 0.10 21.21 11.61
N ARG A 170 0.92 20.64 12.50
CA ARG A 170 1.92 19.62 12.11
C ARG A 170 1.27 18.36 11.53
N PHE A 171 0.23 17.84 12.19
CA PHE A 171 -0.50 16.66 11.70
C PHE A 171 -1.14 16.94 10.34
N PHE A 172 -1.74 18.11 10.17
CA PHE A 172 -2.41 18.47 8.92
C PHE A 172 -1.42 18.62 7.77
N LYS A 173 -0.30 19.32 7.98
CA LYS A 173 0.77 19.41 6.96
C LYS A 173 1.28 18.04 6.54
N ARG A 174 1.43 17.12 7.50
CA ARG A 174 1.80 15.73 7.20
C ARG A 174 0.73 15.04 6.37
N ARG A 175 -0.55 15.22 6.72
CA ARG A 175 -1.68 14.62 6.01
C ARG A 175 -1.76 15.07 4.55
N ILE A 176 -1.60 16.37 4.27
CA ILE A 176 -1.61 16.90 2.91
C ILE A 176 -0.51 16.25 2.06
N LYS A 177 0.71 16.15 2.59
CA LYS A 177 1.83 15.48 1.91
C LYS A 177 1.54 14.02 1.56
N GLU A 178 0.79 13.33 2.42
CA GLU A 178 0.39 11.94 2.20
C GLU A 178 -0.67 11.83 1.09
N ILE A 179 -1.62 12.78 1.03
CA ILE A 179 -2.61 12.87 -0.04
C ILE A 179 -1.93 13.17 -1.39
N GLU A 180 -1.00 14.13 -1.42
CA GLU A 180 -0.19 14.44 -2.63
C GLU A 180 0.56 13.20 -3.10
N THR A 181 1.22 12.48 -2.18
CA THR A 181 1.93 11.23 -2.54
C THR A 181 0.96 10.20 -3.12
N ALA A 182 -0.24 10.08 -2.55
CA ALA A 182 -1.25 9.15 -3.02
C ALA A 182 -1.79 9.49 -4.42
N GLN A 183 -1.72 10.74 -4.90
CA GLN A 183 -2.13 11.09 -6.28
C GLN A 183 -1.35 10.27 -7.31
N SER A 184 -0.03 10.16 -7.11
CA SER A 184 0.87 9.39 -7.99
C SER A 184 0.74 7.87 -7.86
N GLU A 185 0.21 7.37 -6.74
CA GLU A 185 0.15 5.94 -6.45
C GLU A 185 -1.22 5.32 -6.74
N THR A 186 -2.29 6.13 -6.70
CA THR A 186 -3.66 5.60 -6.73
C THR A 186 -3.98 4.88 -8.03
N ARG A 187 -3.60 5.41 -9.20
CA ARG A 187 -3.81 4.71 -10.50
C ARG A 187 -3.10 3.36 -10.54
N ARG A 188 -1.88 3.30 -10.01
CA ARG A 188 -1.11 2.06 -9.90
C ARG A 188 -1.82 1.06 -9.00
N ARG A 189 -2.31 1.46 -7.83
CA ARG A 189 -3.03 0.58 -6.89
C ARG A 189 -4.39 0.14 -7.42
N LEU A 190 -5.11 1.05 -8.08
CA LEU A 190 -6.37 0.76 -8.75
C LEU A 190 -6.16 -0.30 -9.85
N SER A 191 -5.06 -0.21 -10.60
CA SER A 191 -4.74 -1.24 -11.59
C SER A 191 -4.59 -2.64 -10.96
N VAL A 192 -3.98 -2.75 -9.76
CA VAL A 192 -3.88 -4.02 -9.04
C VAL A 192 -5.24 -4.53 -8.60
N SER A 193 -6.15 -3.64 -8.17
CA SER A 193 -7.52 -4.04 -7.79
C SER A 193 -8.29 -4.61 -8.99
N TYR A 194 -8.16 -4.01 -10.16
CA TYR A 194 -8.69 -4.55 -11.41
C TYR A 194 -8.02 -5.88 -11.81
N THR A 195 -6.71 -6.05 -11.59
CA THR A 195 -6.04 -7.35 -11.78
C THR A 195 -6.64 -8.43 -10.90
N ASN A 196 -6.83 -8.14 -9.61
CA ASN A 196 -7.43 -9.08 -8.65
C ASN A 196 -8.85 -9.47 -9.08
N LEU A 197 -9.69 -8.49 -9.45
CA LEU A 197 -11.04 -8.75 -9.98
C LEU A 197 -11.00 -9.59 -11.27
N GLY A 198 -10.04 -9.34 -12.16
CA GLY A 198 -9.85 -10.16 -13.35
C GLY A 198 -9.50 -11.62 -13.03
N MET A 199 -8.69 -11.85 -11.99
CA MET A 199 -8.36 -13.21 -11.53
C MET A 199 -9.59 -13.94 -10.96
N VAL A 200 -10.48 -13.24 -10.25
CA VAL A 200 -11.78 -13.79 -9.80
C VAL A 200 -12.59 -14.25 -11.01
N TYR A 201 -12.79 -13.39 -12.02
CA TYR A 201 -13.56 -13.77 -13.21
C TYR A 201 -12.93 -14.93 -13.98
N ARG A 202 -11.60 -14.93 -14.12
CA ARG A 202 -10.88 -16.04 -14.75
C ARG A 202 -11.09 -17.35 -14.00
N HIS A 203 -11.08 -17.34 -12.67
CA HIS A 203 -11.35 -18.53 -11.86
C HIS A 203 -12.76 -19.08 -12.10
N ARG A 204 -13.74 -18.18 -12.32
CA ARG A 204 -15.12 -18.54 -12.66
C ARG A 204 -15.34 -18.82 -14.16
N LEU A 205 -14.27 -18.91 -14.95
CA LEU A 205 -14.31 -19.14 -16.40
C LEU A 205 -14.99 -18.02 -17.20
N ASP A 206 -15.23 -16.85 -16.60
CA ASP A 206 -15.70 -15.66 -17.30
C ASP A 206 -14.51 -14.91 -17.89
N TYR A 207 -14.00 -15.46 -19.00
CA TYR A 207 -12.81 -14.94 -19.65
C TYR A 207 -13.02 -13.56 -20.30
N GLU A 208 -14.24 -13.23 -20.68
CA GLU A 208 -14.56 -11.93 -21.26
C GLU A 208 -14.46 -10.83 -20.20
N ALA A 209 -15.09 -11.02 -19.03
CA ALA A 209 -14.98 -10.09 -17.92
C ALA A 209 -13.54 -10.00 -17.40
N ALA A 210 -12.84 -11.13 -17.30
CA ALA A 210 -11.42 -11.15 -16.93
C ALA A 210 -10.56 -10.30 -17.88
N ALA A 211 -10.72 -10.48 -19.19
CA ALA A 211 -9.96 -9.72 -20.19
C ALA A 211 -10.28 -8.22 -20.12
N LYS A 212 -11.55 -7.83 -19.89
CA LYS A 212 -11.95 -6.43 -19.67
C LYS A 212 -11.23 -5.83 -18.46
N CYS A 213 -11.18 -6.55 -17.33
CA CYS A 213 -10.48 -6.11 -16.13
C CYS A 213 -8.97 -5.95 -16.36
N TYR A 214 -8.31 -6.92 -16.98
CA TYR A 214 -6.87 -6.82 -17.26
C TYR A 214 -6.53 -5.67 -18.22
N LYS A 215 -7.34 -5.46 -19.26
CA LYS A 215 -7.18 -4.30 -20.17
C LYS A 215 -7.33 -2.98 -19.42
N LYS A 216 -8.33 -2.87 -18.52
CA LYS A 216 -8.51 -1.69 -17.67
C LYS A 216 -7.31 -1.48 -16.75
N ALA A 217 -6.78 -2.54 -16.13
CA ALA A 217 -5.59 -2.47 -15.29
C ALA A 217 -4.37 -1.95 -16.08
N ILE A 218 -4.12 -2.48 -17.28
CA ILE A 218 -3.01 -2.05 -18.15
C ILE A 218 -3.20 -0.59 -18.60
N HIS A 219 -4.44 -0.17 -18.90
CA HIS A 219 -4.71 1.22 -19.26
C HIS A 219 -4.45 2.19 -18.09
N LEU A 220 -4.78 1.80 -16.86
CA LEU A 220 -4.50 2.58 -15.66
C LEU A 220 -3.01 2.64 -15.32
N TRP A 221 -2.30 1.53 -15.56
CA TRP A 221 -0.87 1.42 -15.35
C TRP A 221 -0.27 0.40 -16.32
N ASP A 222 0.39 0.92 -17.36
CA ASP A 222 0.98 0.16 -18.46
C ASP A 222 2.09 -0.81 -18.03
N LYS A 223 2.63 -0.64 -16.82
CA LYS A 223 3.66 -1.51 -16.24
C LYS A 223 3.11 -2.58 -15.28
N ASN A 224 1.80 -2.78 -15.26
CA ASN A 224 1.17 -3.87 -14.52
C ASN A 224 1.43 -5.23 -15.21
N LEU A 225 2.64 -5.75 -15.02
CA LEU A 225 3.09 -7.01 -15.61
C LEU A 225 2.19 -8.19 -15.22
N THR A 226 1.61 -8.17 -14.02
CA THR A 226 0.69 -9.21 -13.58
C THR A 226 -0.59 -9.21 -14.43
N ALA A 227 -1.20 -8.03 -14.69
CA ALA A 227 -2.34 -7.92 -15.60
C ALA A 227 -1.97 -8.34 -17.03
N GLU A 228 -0.83 -7.89 -17.54
CA GLU A 228 -0.33 -8.25 -18.87
C GLU A 228 -0.15 -9.77 -19.01
N ASN A 229 0.50 -10.42 -18.05
CA ASN A 229 0.72 -11.87 -18.09
C ASN A 229 -0.58 -12.66 -17.97
N ASN A 230 -1.52 -12.23 -17.11
CA ASN A 230 -2.83 -12.88 -17.03
C ASN A 230 -3.62 -12.73 -18.34
N LEU A 231 -3.53 -11.58 -19.00
CA LEU A 231 -4.14 -11.34 -20.30
C LEU A 231 -3.47 -12.19 -21.40
N ASN A 232 -2.14 -12.31 -21.38
CA ASN A 232 -1.39 -13.14 -22.32
C ASN A 232 -1.77 -14.62 -22.19
N ILE A 233 -1.91 -15.13 -20.97
CA ILE A 233 -2.39 -16.50 -20.71
C ILE A 233 -3.78 -16.72 -21.33
N LEU A 234 -4.71 -15.78 -21.18
CA LEU A 234 -6.06 -15.90 -21.79
C LEU A 234 -6.02 -15.97 -23.33
N PHE A 235 -5.06 -15.30 -23.95
CA PHE A 235 -4.89 -15.27 -25.41
C PHE A 235 -3.82 -16.22 -25.94
N ASN A 236 -3.33 -17.15 -25.13
CA ASN A 236 -2.26 -18.09 -25.48
C ASN A 236 -1.00 -17.40 -26.04
N LYS A 237 -0.59 -16.29 -25.40
CA LYS A 237 0.62 -15.51 -25.70
C LYS A 237 1.69 -15.77 -24.63
N PRO A 238 2.98 -15.61 -24.96
CA PRO A 238 4.06 -15.77 -23.99
C PRO A 238 3.93 -14.77 -22.83
N VAL A 239 4.21 -15.24 -21.63
CA VAL A 239 4.35 -14.36 -20.46
C VAL A 239 5.65 -13.56 -20.57
N ARG A 240 5.65 -12.36 -20.00
CA ARG A 240 6.81 -11.47 -19.95
C ARG A 240 7.40 -11.47 -18.55
N GLU A 241 8.71 -11.34 -18.48
CA GLU A 241 9.43 -11.13 -17.24
C GLU A 241 10.07 -9.75 -17.20
N ARG A 242 10.26 -9.22 -15.99
CA ARG A 242 11.11 -8.04 -15.82
C ARG A 242 12.54 -8.40 -16.19
N ASN A 243 13.15 -7.61 -17.07
CA ASN A 243 14.58 -7.75 -17.36
C ASN A 243 15.44 -7.27 -16.16
N PHE A 244 16.74 -7.54 -16.19
CA PHE A 244 17.66 -7.18 -15.09
C PHE A 244 17.57 -5.69 -14.72
N ILE A 245 17.54 -4.80 -15.73
CA ILE A 245 17.45 -3.36 -15.52
C ILE A 245 16.13 -2.99 -14.83
N GLN A 246 15.00 -3.56 -15.23
CA GLN A 246 13.69 -3.34 -14.59
C GLN A 246 13.60 -3.93 -13.18
N LYS A 247 14.37 -4.96 -12.87
CA LYS A 247 14.47 -5.54 -11.51
C LYS A 247 15.33 -4.64 -10.61
N MET A 248 16.47 -4.16 -11.10
CA MET A 248 17.40 -3.30 -10.35
C MET A 248 16.92 -1.86 -10.23
N PHE A 249 16.23 -1.38 -11.26
CA PHE A 249 15.67 -0.03 -11.36
C PHE A 249 14.19 -0.13 -11.70
N PRO A 250 13.35 -0.57 -10.74
CA PRO A 250 11.91 -0.56 -10.94
C PRO A 250 11.50 0.88 -11.26
N SER A 251 10.86 1.07 -12.41
CA SER A 251 10.59 2.40 -12.92
C SER A 251 9.83 3.24 -11.89
N THR A 252 10.29 4.46 -11.68
CA THR A 252 9.69 5.40 -10.74
C THR A 252 8.31 5.89 -11.21
N ARG A 253 7.59 6.42 -10.21
CA ARG A 253 6.27 7.06 -10.26
C ARG A 253 6.16 7.96 -11.51
N LYS A 254 5.08 7.81 -12.28
CA LYS A 254 4.65 8.83 -13.25
C LYS A 254 3.65 9.73 -12.54
#